data_AF-A0A7J3TM50-F1
#
_entry.id   AF-A0A7J3TM50-F1
#
_cell.length_a   1.000
_cell.length_b   1.000
_cell.length_c   1.000
_cell.angle_alpha   90.00
_cell.angle_beta   90.00
_cell.angle_gamma   90.00
#
_symmetry.space_group_name_H-M   'P 1'
#
loop_
_entity.id
_entity.type
_entity.pdbx_description
1 polymer ?
#
loop_
_entity_poly.entity_id
_entity_poly.type
_entity_poly.pdbx_seq_one_letter_code
_entity_poly.pdbx_strand_id
1 'polypeptide(L)'
;DEIDVMLKVKIPDDASIDEWASFDFVVLPEKGKSERMSLMVNVREPKEILNTEVKHEPEKFEEGERVVTKVRIENVGEKDAENKRVILYVNGKEKNRIEGVNIPAGGVVEIELPWIAEEENEIEVVVE
;
A
#
# COMPACT_ATOMS: atom_id res chain seq x y z
N ASP A 1 -15.00 31.29 -2.87
CA ASP A 1 -13.79 30.76 -2.25
C ASP A 1 -14.16 29.65 -1.31
N GLU A 2 -13.64 28.45 -1.58
CA GLU A 2 -13.75 27.29 -0.69
C GLU A 2 -12.52 27.28 0.21
N ILE A 3 -12.71 27.02 1.51
CA ILE A 3 -11.63 26.98 2.49
C ILE A 3 -11.55 25.57 3.04
N ASP A 4 -10.45 24.88 2.73
CA ASP A 4 -10.16 23.58 3.29
C ASP A 4 -9.65 23.69 4.73
N VAL A 5 -10.24 22.92 5.64
CA VAL A 5 -9.83 22.83 7.04
C VAL A 5 -9.30 21.41 7.30
N MET A 6 -8.03 21.32 7.72
CA MET A 6 -7.37 20.04 8.04
C MET A 6 -7.35 19.79 9.55
N LEU A 7 -7.96 18.68 9.99
CA LEU A 7 -7.85 18.18 11.35
C LEU A 7 -6.84 17.02 11.41
N LYS A 8 -5.81 17.13 12.26
CA LYS A 8 -4.87 16.04 12.55
C LYS A 8 -5.08 15.56 13.99
N VAL A 9 -5.42 14.29 14.15
CA VAL A 9 -5.56 13.63 15.46
C VAL A 9 -4.32 12.76 15.70
N LYS A 10 -3.69 12.89 16.87
CA LYS A 10 -2.56 12.07 17.29
C LYS A 10 -3.02 11.13 18.40
N ILE A 11 -2.64 9.87 18.29
CA ILE A 11 -2.95 8.82 19.27
C ILE A 11 -1.72 8.69 20.18
N PRO A 12 -1.88 8.64 21.52
CA PRO A 12 -0.80 8.30 22.44
C PRO A 12 -0.20 6.92 22.15
N ASP A 13 1.10 6.73 22.36
CA ASP A 13 1.78 5.45 22.09
C ASP A 13 1.26 4.29 22.98
N ASP A 14 0.66 4.61 24.13
CA ASP A 14 0.12 3.68 25.10
C ASP A 14 -1.41 3.53 25.04
N ALA A 15 -2.08 4.16 24.07
CA ALA A 15 -3.52 4.08 23.91
C ALA A 15 -3.98 2.65 23.57
N SER A 16 -5.01 2.18 24.26
CA SER A 16 -5.61 0.87 23.97
C SER A 16 -6.51 0.90 22.75
N ILE A 17 -6.68 -0.24 22.07
CA ILE A 17 -7.49 -0.34 20.84
C ILE A 17 -9.00 -0.14 21.07
N ASP A 18 -9.48 -0.38 22.29
CA ASP A 18 -10.85 -0.12 22.70
C ASP A 18 -11.11 1.35 23.07
N GLU A 19 -10.05 2.18 23.09
CA GLU A 19 -10.20 3.61 23.30
C GLU A 19 -10.74 4.30 22.05
N TRP A 20 -11.55 5.33 22.31
CA TRP A 20 -12.12 6.19 21.31
C TRP A 20 -12.16 7.61 21.85
N ALA A 21 -12.16 8.58 20.93
CA ALA A 21 -12.33 9.98 21.25
C ALA A 21 -13.43 10.56 20.36
N SER A 22 -14.21 11.49 20.93
CA SER A 22 -15.16 12.28 20.16
C SER A 22 -14.79 13.76 20.25
N PHE A 23 -14.89 14.42 19.10
CA PHE A 23 -14.57 15.83 18.95
C PHE A 23 -15.75 16.54 18.31
N ASP A 24 -16.21 17.63 18.91
CA ASP A 24 -17.17 18.53 18.28
C ASP A 24 -16.41 19.65 17.58
N PHE A 25 -16.46 19.66 16.26
CA PHE A 25 -15.98 20.78 15.45
C PHE A 25 -17.14 21.78 15.27
N VAL A 26 -17.00 22.97 15.86
CA VAL A 26 -18.04 24.01 15.82
C VAL A 26 -17.54 25.22 15.07
N VAL A 27 -18.25 25.60 14.02
CA VAL A 27 -17.98 26.83 13.25
C VAL A 27 -18.86 27.95 13.80
N LEU A 28 -18.22 29.01 14.29
CA LEU A 28 -18.88 30.19 14.85
C LEU A 28 -18.61 31.41 13.95
N PRO A 29 -19.53 31.75 13.03
CA PRO A 29 -19.36 32.95 12.21
C PRO A 29 -19.66 34.23 13.00
N GLU A 30 -19.05 35.35 12.62
CA GLU A 30 -19.33 36.66 13.24
C GLU A 30 -20.79 37.10 13.07
N LYS A 31 -21.45 36.65 12.00
CA LYS A 31 -22.88 36.82 11.73
C LYS A 31 -23.46 35.56 11.09
N GLY A 32 -24.64 35.15 11.51
CA GLY A 32 -25.35 33.98 10.96
C GLY A 32 -25.47 32.83 11.96
N LYS A 33 -25.79 31.63 11.45
CA LYS A 33 -25.95 30.42 12.28
C LYS A 33 -24.61 29.72 12.44
N SER A 34 -24.38 29.16 13.63
CA SER A 34 -23.30 28.21 13.87
C SER A 34 -23.65 26.84 13.30
N GLU A 35 -22.63 26.10 12.86
CA GLU A 35 -22.75 24.70 12.47
C GLU A 35 -21.85 23.84 13.36
N ARG A 36 -22.29 22.62 13.68
CA ARG A 36 -21.52 21.64 14.44
C ARG A 36 -21.41 20.35 13.65
N MET A 37 -20.19 19.81 13.62
CA MET A 37 -19.88 18.48 13.13
C MET A 37 -19.27 17.67 14.27
N SER A 38 -19.90 16.56 14.64
CA SER A 38 -19.36 15.63 15.63
C SER A 38 -18.55 14.55 14.92
N LEU A 39 -17.31 14.37 15.37
CA LEU A 39 -16.39 13.37 14.87
C LEU A 39 -16.17 12.32 15.95
N MET A 40 -16.09 11.07 15.55
CA MET A 40 -15.72 9.95 16.41
C MET A 40 -14.50 9.27 15.80
N VAL A 41 -13.46 9.10 16.59
CA VAL A 41 -12.20 8.47 16.20
C VAL A 41 -11.97 7.27 17.09
N ASN A 42 -11.77 6.11 16.47
CA ASN A 42 -11.40 4.88 17.16
C ASN A 42 -9.91 4.62 16.95
N VAL A 43 -9.25 4.08 17.97
CA VAL A 43 -7.91 3.52 17.81
C VAL A 43 -8.03 2.22 17.01
N ARG A 44 -7.08 1.98 16.10
CA ARG A 44 -7.01 0.73 15.32
C ARG A 44 -5.60 0.18 15.36
N GLU A 45 -5.47 -1.12 15.11
CA GLU A 45 -4.15 -1.71 14.93
C GLU A 45 -3.43 -1.05 13.74
N PRO A 46 -2.12 -0.79 13.87
CA PRO A 46 -1.26 -0.46 12.75
C PRO A 46 -1.36 -1.54 11.68
N LYS A 47 -1.48 -1.11 10.42
CA LYS A 47 -1.57 -2.01 9.28
C LYS A 47 -0.44 -1.74 8.30
N GLU A 48 0.08 -2.80 7.72
CA GLU A 48 0.88 -2.73 6.50
C GLU A 48 -0.04 -2.38 5.33
N ILE A 49 0.45 -1.55 4.41
CA ILE A 49 -0.26 -1.20 3.18
C ILE A 49 0.80 -1.19 2.08
N LEU A 50 0.73 -2.15 1.17
CA LEU A 50 1.74 -2.34 0.13
C LEU A 50 1.25 -1.79 -1.21
N ASN A 51 1.95 -0.78 -1.71
CA ASN A 51 1.80 -0.30 -3.08
C ASN A 51 2.84 -0.98 -3.97
N THR A 52 2.39 -1.51 -5.11
CA THR A 52 3.26 -2.25 -6.02
C THR A 52 3.28 -1.60 -7.39
N GLU A 53 4.47 -1.40 -7.96
CA GLU A 53 4.71 -1.01 -9.35
C GLU A 53 5.46 -2.13 -10.06
N VAL A 54 4.98 -2.53 -11.23
CA VAL A 54 5.56 -3.63 -12.01
C VAL A 54 6.03 -3.10 -13.37
N LYS A 55 7.26 -3.46 -13.75
CA LYS A 55 7.85 -3.17 -15.06
C LYS A 55 8.48 -4.42 -15.65
N HIS A 56 8.63 -4.46 -16.96
CA HIS A 56 9.27 -5.58 -17.67
C HIS A 56 10.43 -5.07 -18.51
N GLU A 57 11.53 -5.83 -18.54
CA GLU A 57 12.68 -5.55 -19.38
C GLU A 57 13.06 -6.81 -20.19
N PRO A 58 13.01 -6.75 -21.53
CA PRO A 58 12.56 -5.63 -22.35
C PRO A 58 11.03 -5.39 -22.26
N GLU A 59 10.54 -4.21 -22.68
CA GLU A 59 9.10 -3.89 -22.71
C GLU A 59 8.35 -4.62 -23.83
N LYS A 60 9.07 -5.00 -24.89
CA LYS A 60 8.59 -5.81 -26.00
C LYS A 60 9.53 -7.00 -26.15
N PHE A 61 8.96 -8.18 -26.26
CA PHE A 61 9.71 -9.41 -26.36
C PHE A 61 8.99 -10.40 -27.28
N GLU A 62 9.76 -11.32 -27.84
CA GLU A 62 9.29 -12.43 -28.66
C GLU A 62 9.32 -13.75 -27.86
N GLU A 63 8.63 -14.77 -28.38
CA GLU A 63 8.64 -16.10 -27.79
C GLU A 63 10.08 -16.61 -27.59
N GLY A 64 10.36 -17.16 -26.41
CA GLY A 64 11.67 -17.70 -26.05
C GLY A 64 12.67 -16.65 -25.54
N GLU A 65 12.35 -15.36 -25.59
CA GLU A 65 13.22 -14.34 -25.02
C GLU A 65 13.19 -14.32 -23.49
N ARG A 66 14.33 -13.96 -22.89
CA ARG A 66 14.44 -13.78 -21.44
C ARG A 66 13.91 -12.39 -21.07
N VAL A 67 12.89 -12.37 -20.23
CA VAL A 67 12.29 -11.14 -19.69
C VAL A 67 12.57 -11.06 -18.20
N VAL A 68 12.81 -9.86 -17.69
CA VAL A 68 12.94 -9.58 -16.26
C VAL A 68 11.76 -8.73 -15.81
N THR A 69 10.95 -9.27 -14.90
CA THR A 69 9.91 -8.49 -14.23
C THR A 69 10.51 -7.80 -13.01
N LYS A 70 10.53 -6.47 -13.00
CA LYS A 70 10.96 -5.64 -11.88
C LYS A 70 9.74 -5.21 -11.08
N VAL A 71 9.74 -5.52 -9.79
CA VAL A 71 8.65 -5.23 -8.86
C VAL A 71 9.18 -4.27 -7.81
N ARG A 72 8.67 -3.04 -7.79
CA ARG A 72 8.94 -2.07 -6.72
C ARG A 72 7.78 -2.11 -5.75
N ILE A 73 8.06 -2.45 -4.49
CA ILE A 73 7.07 -2.57 -3.41
C ILE A 73 7.37 -1.51 -2.37
N GLU A 74 6.38 -0.67 -2.07
CA GLU A 74 6.47 0.39 -1.07
C GLU A 74 5.44 0.14 0.03
N ASN A 75 5.91 0.07 1.28
CA ASN A 75 5.03 -0.04 2.43
C ASN A 75 4.63 1.36 2.91
N VAL A 76 3.46 1.82 2.49
CA VAL A 76 2.86 3.10 2.90
C VAL A 76 2.04 2.97 4.19
N GLY A 77 2.07 1.79 4.83
CA GLY A 77 1.40 1.51 6.09
C GLY A 77 2.19 1.96 7.33
N GLU A 78 1.62 1.65 8.48
CA GLU A 78 2.14 2.00 9.81
C GLU A 78 2.85 0.81 10.49
N LYS A 79 2.79 -0.37 9.87
CA LYS A 79 3.36 -1.61 10.38
C LYS A 79 4.32 -2.21 9.36
N ASP A 80 5.41 -2.79 9.85
CA ASP A 80 6.35 -3.56 9.04
C ASP A 80 5.64 -4.74 8.38
N ALA A 81 5.91 -4.93 7.08
CA ALA A 81 5.47 -6.09 6.34
C ALA A 81 6.54 -7.17 6.42
N GLU A 82 6.27 -8.23 7.19
CA GLU A 82 7.24 -9.29 7.48
C GLU A 82 6.95 -10.56 6.71
N ASN A 83 8.02 -11.27 6.33
CA ASN A 83 8.00 -12.58 5.69
C ASN A 83 7.10 -12.64 4.44
N LYS A 84 7.10 -11.57 3.65
CA LYS A 84 6.32 -11.47 2.42
C LYS A 84 6.88 -12.37 1.35
N ARG A 85 5.97 -12.87 0.53
CA ARG A 85 6.27 -13.64 -0.67
C ARG A 85 5.84 -12.86 -1.89
N VAL A 86 6.71 -12.83 -2.90
CA VAL A 86 6.44 -12.21 -4.20
C VAL A 86 6.49 -13.32 -5.24
N ILE A 87 5.38 -13.55 -5.92
CA ILE A 87 5.24 -14.63 -6.92
C ILE A 87 4.94 -14.01 -8.28
N LEU A 88 5.65 -14.45 -9.30
CA LEU A 88 5.37 -14.15 -10.70
C LEU A 88 4.65 -15.33 -11.34
N TYR A 89 3.45 -15.07 -11.84
CA TYR A 89 2.70 -15.97 -12.70
C TYR A 89 2.72 -15.47 -14.14
N VAL A 90 2.86 -16.41 -15.07
CA VAL A 90 2.69 -16.17 -16.51
C VAL A 90 1.75 -17.24 -17.04
N ASN A 91 0.64 -16.82 -17.65
CA ASN A 91 -0.44 -17.69 -18.12
C ASN A 91 -0.98 -18.60 -16.98
N GLY A 92 -1.12 -18.03 -15.78
CA GLY A 92 -1.58 -18.74 -14.57
C GLY A 92 -0.57 -19.76 -13.99
N LYS A 93 0.62 -19.90 -14.57
CA LYS A 93 1.68 -20.78 -14.07
C LYS A 93 2.74 -19.97 -13.36
N GLU A 94 3.12 -20.41 -12.18
CA GLU A 94 4.23 -19.80 -11.47
C GLU A 94 5.54 -19.97 -12.26
N LYS A 95 6.22 -18.86 -12.51
CA LYS A 95 7.53 -18.83 -13.19
C LYS A 95 8.67 -18.53 -12.23
N ASN A 96 8.41 -17.73 -11.20
CA ASN A 96 9.43 -17.31 -10.26
C ASN A 96 8.82 -16.89 -8.92
N ARG A 97 9.61 -16.96 -7.85
CA ARG A 97 9.21 -16.50 -6.52
C ARG A 97 10.40 -15.99 -5.70
N ILE A 98 10.13 -15.06 -4.81
CA ILE A 98 11.01 -14.71 -3.68
C ILE A 98 10.21 -14.82 -2.39
N GLU A 99 10.82 -15.41 -1.37
CA GLU A 99 10.25 -15.59 -0.03
C GLU A 99 11.06 -14.79 1.00
N GLY A 100 10.45 -14.49 2.15
CA GLY A 100 11.14 -13.83 3.26
C GLY A 100 11.43 -12.35 3.04
N VAL A 101 10.63 -11.67 2.22
CA VAL A 101 10.79 -10.23 1.96
C VAL A 101 10.26 -9.45 3.17
N ASN A 102 11.12 -8.65 3.79
CA ASN A 102 10.74 -7.76 4.90
C ASN A 102 10.79 -6.32 4.42
N ILE A 103 9.71 -5.56 4.63
CA ILE A 103 9.57 -4.17 4.20
C ILE A 103 9.13 -3.34 5.41
N PRO A 104 10.04 -2.58 6.03
CA PRO A 104 9.71 -1.69 7.15
C PRO A 104 8.59 -0.70 6.78
N ALA A 105 7.85 -0.20 7.77
CA ALA A 105 6.89 0.89 7.56
C ALA A 105 7.59 2.11 6.93
N GLY A 106 7.04 2.63 5.83
CA GLY A 106 7.65 3.68 5.00
C GLY A 106 8.81 3.19 4.11
N GLY A 107 9.14 1.90 4.13
CA GLY A 107 10.22 1.30 3.38
C GLY A 107 9.86 0.96 1.94
N VAL A 108 10.90 0.80 1.11
CA VAL A 108 10.80 0.42 -0.30
C VAL A 108 11.77 -0.72 -0.58
N VAL A 109 11.33 -1.71 -1.36
CA VAL A 109 12.17 -2.79 -1.89
C VAL A 109 11.96 -2.94 -3.40
N GLU A 110 13.01 -3.29 -4.11
CA GLU A 110 12.96 -3.62 -5.53
C GLU A 110 13.41 -5.07 -5.74
N ILE A 111 12.63 -5.81 -6.52
CA ILE A 111 12.79 -7.24 -6.75
C ILE A 111 12.81 -7.50 -8.25
N GLU A 112 13.70 -8.38 -8.70
CA GLU A 112 13.79 -8.81 -10.09
C GLU A 112 13.47 -10.30 -10.22
N LEU A 113 12.50 -10.63 -11.08
CA LEU A 113 12.01 -11.97 -11.33
C LEU A 113 12.19 -12.32 -12.81
N PRO A 114 13.29 -13.01 -13.19
CA PRO A 114 13.51 -13.44 -14.56
C PRO A 114 12.60 -14.60 -14.96
N TRP A 115 12.16 -14.62 -16.22
CA TRP A 115 11.35 -15.66 -16.84
C TRP A 115 11.56 -15.69 -18.36
N ILE A 116 10.98 -16.69 -19.04
CA ILE A 116 11.07 -16.86 -20.51
C ILE A 116 9.69 -16.64 -21.12
N ALA A 117 9.62 -15.78 -22.12
CA ALA A 117 8.40 -15.44 -22.85
C ALA A 117 7.82 -16.64 -23.60
N GLU A 118 6.50 -16.80 -23.52
CA GLU A 118 5.70 -17.72 -24.35
C GLU A 118 5.08 -16.94 -25.52
N GLU A 119 4.38 -17.64 -26.43
CA GLU A 119 3.74 -17.02 -27.61
C GLU A 119 2.74 -15.91 -27.21
N GLU A 120 1.92 -16.17 -26.20
CA GLU A 120 1.05 -15.19 -25.54
C GLU A 120 1.38 -15.17 -24.04
N ASN A 121 1.29 -13.99 -23.40
CA ASN A 121 1.69 -13.85 -22.00
C ASN A 121 0.70 -12.98 -21.22
N GLU A 122 -0.05 -13.60 -20.31
CA GLU A 122 -0.79 -12.93 -19.24
C GLU A 122 0.07 -12.94 -17.98
N ILE A 123 0.51 -11.76 -17.54
CA ILE A 123 1.47 -11.62 -16.43
C ILE A 123 0.75 -11.13 -15.18
N GLU A 124 0.92 -11.86 -14.07
CA GLU A 124 0.41 -11.49 -12.76
C GLU A 124 1.53 -11.54 -11.72
N VAL A 125 1.58 -10.52 -10.86
CA VAL A 125 2.48 -10.47 -9.71
C VAL A 125 1.63 -10.42 -8.44
N VAL A 126 1.84 -11.39 -7.54
CA VAL A 126 1.16 -11.46 -6.25
C VAL A 126 2.16 -11.16 -5.14
N VAL A 127 1.77 -10.28 -4.23
CA VAL A 127 2.51 -9.96 -3.01
C VAL A 127 1.62 -10.31 -1.81
N GLU A 128 2.07 -11.23 -0.96
CA GLU A 128 1.31 -11.74 0.21
C GLU A 128 2.17 -11.88 1.47
#